data_AF-A0A847I6Q2-F1
#
_entry.id   AF-A0A847I6Q2-F1
#
_cell.length_a   1.000
_cell.length_b   1.000
_cell.length_c   1.000
_cell.angle_alpha   90.00
_cell.angle_beta   90.00
_cell.angle_gamma   90.00
#
_symmetry.space_group_name_H-M   'P 1'
#
loop_
_entity.id
_entity.type
_entity.pdbx_description
1 polymer ?
#
loop_
_entity_poly.entity_id
_entity_poly.type
_entity_poly.pdbx_seq_one_letter_code
_entity_poly.pdbx_strand_id
1 'polypeptide(L)'
;MNRTKNKPEKAKASDAARLQQLTADLDQEFVADKFGPLDAASRQKWQRAKRRRGRPVRGEGAQVISISIERGLLRACDELARRKKITRANLVARGLRAILAAEGAAVLTDVR
;
A
#
# COMPACT_ATOMS: atom_id res chain seq x y z
N MET A 1 -5.11 37.72 -9.36
CA MET A 1 -5.44 36.93 -8.15
C MET A 1 -4.37 35.85 -7.99
N ASN A 2 -3.31 36.14 -7.23
CA ASN A 2 -2.09 35.33 -7.22
C ASN A 2 -2.25 34.09 -6.32
N ARG A 3 -2.15 32.89 -6.91
CA ARG A 3 -1.99 31.63 -6.16
C ARG A 3 -0.56 31.56 -5.63
N THR A 4 -0.38 31.88 -4.36
CA THR A 4 0.87 31.63 -3.65
C THR A 4 1.10 30.13 -3.54
N LYS A 5 2.27 29.70 -4.02
CA LYS A 5 2.76 28.33 -3.97
C LYS A 5 3.08 27.99 -2.51
N ASN A 6 2.18 27.32 -1.80
CA ASN A 6 2.50 26.72 -0.50
C ASN A 6 3.39 25.49 -0.71
N LYS A 7 4.69 25.74 -0.81
CA LYS A 7 5.75 24.76 -0.55
C LYS A 7 5.66 24.43 0.95
N PRO A 8 5.58 23.16 1.40
CA PRO A 8 5.55 22.87 2.82
C PRO A 8 6.85 23.39 3.43
N GLU A 9 6.69 24.36 4.34
CA GLU A 9 7.74 24.90 5.19
C GLU A 9 8.44 23.70 5.85
N LYS A 10 9.76 23.60 5.64
CA LYS A 10 10.59 22.58 6.28
C LYS A 10 10.29 22.61 7.78
N ALA A 11 10.07 21.45 8.40
CA ALA A 11 9.76 21.30 9.82
C ALA A 11 10.60 22.28 10.66
N LYS A 12 9.91 23.14 11.43
CA LYS A 12 10.55 24.16 12.26
C LYS A 12 11.59 23.49 13.16
N ALA A 13 12.80 24.05 13.19
CA ALA A 13 13.96 23.56 13.95
C ALA A 13 13.76 23.49 15.49
N SER A 14 12.57 23.86 15.98
CA SER A 14 12.23 23.97 17.40
C SER A 14 12.00 22.63 18.13
N ASP A 15 12.06 21.49 17.45
CA ASP A 15 11.85 20.17 18.07
C ASP A 15 13.03 19.21 17.82
N ALA A 16 14.21 19.68 17.42
CA ALA A 16 15.37 18.81 17.19
C ALA A 16 15.74 18.00 18.45
N ALA A 17 15.75 18.63 19.62
CA ALA A 17 15.99 17.97 20.91
C ALA A 17 14.87 16.99 21.28
N ARG A 18 13.60 17.31 20.97
CA ARG A 18 12.47 16.42 21.18
C ARG A 18 12.53 15.20 20.27
N LEU A 19 12.91 15.40 19.01
CA LEU A 19 13.10 14.33 18.03
C LEU A 19 14.24 13.42 18.48
N GLN A 20 15.38 13.98 18.89
CA GLN A 20 16.49 13.21 19.47
C GLN A 20 16.05 12.39 20.69
N GLN A 21 15.29 12.96 21.62
CA GLN A 21 14.77 12.22 22.76
C GLN A 21 13.81 11.09 22.36
N LEU A 22 12.98 11.29 21.33
CA LEU A 22 12.03 10.29 20.84
C LEU A 22 12.69 9.18 20.01
N THR A 23 13.89 9.42 19.46
CA THR A 23 14.61 8.46 18.61
C THR A 23 15.88 7.91 19.26
N ALA A 24 16.20 8.30 20.49
CA ALA A 24 17.41 7.87 21.20
C ALA A 24 17.50 6.35 21.38
N ASP A 25 16.36 5.66 21.38
CA ASP A 25 16.27 4.20 21.42
C ASP A 25 16.62 3.53 20.08
N LEU A 26 16.60 4.28 18.97
CA LEU A 26 16.96 3.82 17.62
C LEU A 26 18.47 3.92 17.31
N ASP A 27 19.23 4.68 18.11
CA ASP A 27 20.69 4.85 17.95
C ASP A 27 21.50 3.65 18.48
N GLN A 28 20.83 2.57 18.90
CA GLN A 28 21.45 1.34 19.38
C GLN A 28 21.77 0.43 18.19
N GLU A 29 23.06 0.26 17.86
CA GLU A 29 23.51 -0.46 16.66
C GLU A 29 23.12 -1.95 16.61
N PHE A 30 22.77 -2.56 17.74
CA PHE A 30 22.33 -3.95 17.76
C PHE A 30 21.66 -4.31 19.09
N VAL A 31 20.35 -4.62 19.08
CA VAL A 31 19.58 -4.90 20.30
C VAL A 31 19.10 -6.35 20.34
N ALA A 32 19.95 -7.30 19.94
CA ALA A 32 19.64 -8.73 19.86
C ALA A 32 19.12 -9.31 21.19
N ASP A 33 19.60 -8.78 22.32
CA ASP A 33 19.27 -9.28 23.66
C ASP A 33 17.83 -8.97 24.09
N LYS A 34 17.15 -8.02 23.43
CA LYS A 34 15.72 -7.75 23.66
C LYS A 34 14.80 -8.67 22.85
N PHE A 35 15.35 -9.46 21.94
CA PHE A 35 14.56 -10.42 21.16
C PHE A 35 14.41 -11.71 21.95
N GLY A 36 13.19 -12.23 22.00
CA GLY A 36 12.86 -13.48 22.66
C GLY A 36 11.77 -14.24 21.92
N PRO A 37 11.39 -15.43 22.43
CA PRO A 37 10.24 -16.17 21.90
C PRO A 37 9.00 -15.28 21.91
N LEU A 38 8.27 -15.21 20.78
CA LEU A 38 7.09 -14.36 20.70
C LEU A 38 6.08 -14.75 21.79
N ASP A 39 5.59 -13.76 22.53
CA ASP A 39 4.44 -13.93 23.41
C ASP A 39 3.15 -14.22 22.59
N ALA A 40 2.06 -14.59 23.26
CA ALA A 40 0.80 -14.93 22.59
C ALA A 40 0.22 -13.76 21.75
N ALA A 41 0.35 -12.52 22.22
CA ALA A 41 -0.17 -11.34 21.55
C ALA A 41 0.64 -10.99 20.28
N SER A 42 1.95 -11.12 20.37
CA SER A 42 2.94 -10.93 19.30
C SER A 42 2.81 -12.02 18.26
N ARG A 43 2.58 -13.29 18.65
CA ARG A 43 2.25 -14.38 17.71
C ARG A 43 0.99 -14.07 16.91
N GLN A 44 -0.07 -13.56 17.55
CA GLN A 44 -1.28 -13.17 16.83
C GLN A 44 -1.03 -12.02 15.85
N LYS A 45 -0.27 -10.99 16.25
CA LYS A 45 0.12 -9.89 15.34
C LYS A 45 0.95 -10.40 14.16
N TRP A 46 1.93 -11.28 14.42
CA TRP A 46 2.75 -11.92 13.40
C TRP A 46 1.91 -12.73 12.40
N GLN A 47 0.98 -13.55 12.89
CA GLN A 47 0.08 -14.32 12.04
C GLN A 47 -0.85 -13.43 11.20
N ARG A 48 -1.32 -12.30 11.76
CA ARG A 48 -2.11 -11.31 11.02
C ARG A 48 -1.30 -10.60 9.93
N ALA A 49 -0.03 -10.29 10.19
CA ALA A 49 0.88 -9.70 9.20
C ALA A 49 1.29 -10.72 8.12
N LYS A 50 1.54 -11.96 8.51
CA LYS A 50 1.91 -13.07 7.61
C LYS A 50 0.75 -13.52 6.73
N ARG A 51 -0.49 -13.38 7.20
CA ARG A 51 -1.71 -13.52 6.37
C ARG A 51 -1.72 -12.43 5.32
N ARG A 52 -1.04 -12.71 4.20
CA ARG A 52 -0.88 -11.89 2.98
C ARG A 52 -2.13 -11.05 2.68
N ARG A 53 -2.24 -9.85 3.26
CA ARG A 53 -3.24 -8.85 2.90
C ARG A 53 -2.66 -7.99 1.79
N GLY A 54 -2.87 -8.40 0.54
CA GLY A 54 -2.61 -7.54 -0.61
C GLY A 54 -2.16 -8.27 -1.87
N ARG A 55 -2.80 -7.85 -2.98
CA ARG A 55 -2.64 -8.17 -4.42
C ARG A 55 -2.60 -9.67 -4.83
N PRO A 56 -3.38 -10.07 -5.85
CA PRO A 56 -3.38 -11.45 -6.35
C PRO A 56 -1.98 -11.90 -6.77
N VAL A 57 -1.57 -13.10 -6.34
CA VAL A 57 -0.39 -13.82 -6.83
C VAL A 57 -0.89 -14.92 -7.76
N ARG A 58 -1.50 -14.55 -8.89
CA ARG A 58 -1.92 -15.49 -9.94
C ARG A 58 -1.27 -15.04 -11.26
N GLY A 59 -0.78 -15.99 -12.05
CA GLY A 59 0.05 -15.71 -13.24
C GLY A 59 1.50 -15.35 -12.94
N GLU A 60 2.09 -14.48 -13.78
CA GLU A 60 3.51 -14.05 -13.75
C GLU A 60 3.87 -13.11 -12.57
N GLY A 61 3.01 -13.01 -11.56
CA GLY A 61 3.19 -12.11 -10.43
C GLY A 61 2.60 -10.72 -10.67
N ALA A 62 3.16 -9.71 -10.00
CA ALA A 62 2.64 -8.35 -10.02
C ALA A 62 3.77 -7.31 -10.12
N GLN A 63 3.73 -6.49 -11.17
CA GLN A 63 4.54 -5.27 -11.26
C GLN A 63 3.80 -4.09 -10.64
N VAL A 64 4.51 -3.30 -9.82
CA VAL A 64 4.01 -2.05 -9.25
C VAL A 64 4.34 -0.93 -10.23
N ILE A 65 3.31 -0.23 -10.69
CA ILE A 65 3.44 0.94 -11.55
C ILE A 65 2.81 2.15 -10.85
N SER A 66 3.39 3.34 -11.07
CA SER A 66 2.81 4.61 -10.62
C SER A 66 2.02 5.22 -11.77
N ILE A 67 0.74 5.50 -11.55
CA ILE A 67 -0.13 6.17 -12.52
C ILE A 67 -0.94 7.26 -11.81
N SER A 68 -1.13 8.39 -12.50
CA SER A 68 -2.03 9.45 -12.04
C SER A 68 -3.44 9.16 -12.53
N ILE A 69 -4.42 9.22 -11.63
CA ILE A 69 -5.85 9.04 -11.93
C ILE A 69 -6.62 10.21 -11.32
N GLU A 70 -7.67 10.68 -11.98
CA GLU A 70 -8.59 11.68 -11.44
C GLU A 70 -9.15 11.21 -10.07
N ARG A 71 -9.25 12.12 -9.11
CA ARG A 71 -9.53 11.80 -7.70
C ARG A 71 -10.95 11.26 -7.50
N GLY A 72 -11.93 11.82 -8.19
CA GLY A 72 -13.32 11.35 -8.20
C GLY A 72 -13.45 9.94 -8.78
N LEU A 73 -12.76 9.66 -9.89
CA LEU A 73 -12.70 8.34 -10.50
C LEU A 73 -12.10 7.31 -9.54
N LEU A 74 -10.99 7.64 -8.88
CA LEU A 74 -10.38 6.76 -7.88
C LEU A 74 -11.35 6.44 -6.73
N ARG A 75 -12.10 7.44 -6.25
CA ARG A 75 -13.13 7.24 -5.21
C ARG A 75 -14.24 6.31 -5.70
N ALA A 76 -14.76 6.53 -6.90
CA ALA A 76 -15.79 5.67 -7.49
C ALA A 76 -15.31 4.22 -7.65
N CYS A 77 -14.05 4.01 -8.05
CA CYS A 77 -13.43 2.69 -8.11
C CYS A 77 -13.36 2.01 -6.73
N ASP A 78 -12.95 2.74 -5.68
CA ASP A 78 -12.87 2.21 -4.32
C ASP A 78 -14.25 1.82 -3.78
N GLU A 79 -15.26 2.64 -4.02
CA GLU A 79 -16.64 2.33 -3.63
C GLU A 79 -17.18 1.09 -4.34
N LEU A 80 -16.94 0.98 -5.65
CA LEU A 80 -17.37 -0.18 -6.42
C LEU A 80 -16.68 -1.47 -5.95
N ALA A 81 -15.37 -1.41 -5.70
CA ALA A 81 -14.61 -2.54 -5.17
C ALA A 81 -15.17 -3.00 -3.82
N ARG A 82 -15.50 -2.05 -2.92
CA ARG A 82 -16.13 -2.32 -1.62
C ARG A 82 -17.50 -2.97 -1.79
N ARG A 83 -18.38 -2.42 -2.66
CA ARG A 83 -19.71 -3.00 -2.93
C ARG A 83 -19.62 -4.43 -3.46
N LYS A 84 -18.62 -4.71 -4.30
CA LYS A 84 -18.39 -6.04 -4.90
C LYS A 84 -17.56 -6.97 -4.01
N LYS A 85 -17.11 -6.54 -2.83
CA LYS A 85 -16.25 -7.28 -1.90
C LYS A 85 -14.97 -7.84 -2.57
N ILE A 86 -14.40 -7.08 -3.52
CA ILE A 86 -13.14 -7.40 -4.18
C ILE A 86 -12.10 -6.32 -3.88
N THR A 87 -10.82 -6.64 -4.09
CA THR A 87 -9.76 -5.64 -3.95
C THR A 87 -9.79 -4.66 -5.12
N ARG A 88 -9.32 -3.42 -4.89
CA ARG A 88 -9.12 -2.42 -5.96
C ARG A 88 -8.28 -2.98 -7.11
N ALA A 89 -7.21 -3.72 -6.78
CA ALA A 89 -6.34 -4.35 -7.78
C ALA A 89 -7.10 -5.36 -8.65
N ASN A 90 -8.02 -6.15 -8.08
CA ASN A 90 -8.85 -7.08 -8.83
C ASN A 90 -9.85 -6.34 -9.73
N LEU A 91 -10.48 -5.26 -9.24
CA LEU A 91 -11.36 -4.42 -10.05
C LEU A 91 -10.63 -3.85 -11.27
N VAL A 92 -9.44 -3.27 -11.07
CA VAL A 92 -8.61 -2.71 -12.14
C VAL A 92 -8.19 -3.79 -13.14
N ALA A 93 -7.72 -4.96 -12.66
CA ALA A 93 -7.35 -6.07 -13.53
C ALA A 93 -8.53 -6.56 -14.39
N ARG A 94 -9.73 -6.67 -13.81
CA ARG A 94 -10.94 -7.05 -14.56
C ARG A 94 -11.30 -6.03 -15.64
N GLY A 95 -11.22 -4.74 -15.33
CA GLY A 95 -11.46 -3.67 -16.29
C GLY A 95 -10.47 -3.70 -17.45
N LEU A 96 -9.17 -3.82 -17.14
CA LEU A 96 -8.11 -3.91 -18.16
C LEU A 96 -8.29 -5.12 -19.08
N ARG A 97 -8.59 -6.30 -18.52
CA ARG A 97 -8.87 -7.50 -19.32
C ARG A 97 -10.07 -7.32 -20.24
N ALA A 98 -11.14 -6.67 -19.77
CA ALA A 98 -12.33 -6.42 -20.58
C ALA A 98 -12.04 -5.47 -21.75
N ILE A 99 -11.25 -4.41 -21.51
CA ILE A 99 -10.84 -3.46 -22.56
C ILE A 99 -9.93 -4.15 -23.57
N LEU A 100 -8.89 -4.87 -23.12
CA LEU A 100 -7.98 -5.59 -24.02
C LEU A 100 -8.73 -6.60 -24.90
N ALA A 101 -9.69 -7.34 -24.34
CA ALA A 101 -10.52 -8.27 -25.10
C ALA A 101 -11.41 -7.55 -26.12
N ALA A 102 -11.98 -6.39 -25.78
CA ALA A 102 -12.78 -5.59 -26.69
C ALA A 102 -11.96 -5.04 -27.87
N GLU A 103 -10.68 -4.73 -27.64
CA GLU A 103 -9.72 -4.28 -28.65
C GLU A 103 -9.05 -5.45 -29.42
N GLY A 104 -9.48 -6.69 -29.18
CA GLY A 104 -8.96 -7.88 -29.89
C GLY A 104 -7.57 -8.36 -29.44
N ALA A 105 -7.04 -7.84 -28.33
CA ALA A 105 -5.79 -8.33 -27.76
C ALA A 105 -6.00 -9.70 -27.09
N ALA A 106 -5.01 -10.59 -27.22
CA ALA A 106 -5.03 -11.88 -26.53
C ALA A 106 -4.95 -11.66 -25.01
N VAL A 107 -6.03 -12.02 -24.30
CA VAL A 107 -6.08 -11.95 -22.83
C VAL A 107 -5.82 -13.33 -22.25
N LEU A 108 -4.74 -13.48 -21.48
CA LEU A 108 -4.54 -14.67 -20.64
C LEU A 108 -5.68 -14.79 -19.63
N THR A 109 -6.58 -15.74 -19.87
CA THR A 109 -7.65 -16.12 -18.94
C THR A 109 -7.04 -16.90 -17.79
N ASP A 110 -6.95 -16.25 -16.64
CA ASP A 110 -6.45 -16.85 -15.40
C ASP A 110 -7.44 -17.96 -14.97
N VAL A 111 -7.00 -19.21 -15.09
CA VAL A 111 -7.74 -20.42 -14.70
C VAL A 111 -7.98 -20.41 -13.18
N ARG A 112 -9.17 -20.89 -12.81
CA ARG A 112 -9.83 -20.93 -11.49
C ARG A 112 -8.94 -20.96 -10.23
#